data_AF-A0A8C7FCU6-F1
#
_entry.id   AF-A0A8C7FCU6-F1
#
_cell.length_a   1.000
_cell.length_b   1.000
_cell.length_c   1.000
_cell.angle_alpha   90.00
_cell.angle_beta   90.00
_cell.angle_gamma   90.00
#
_symmetry.space_group_name_H-M   'P 1'
#
loop_
_entity.id
_entity.type
_entity.pdbx_description
1 polymer ?
#
loop_
_entity_poly.entity_id
_entity_poly.type
_entity_poly.pdbx_seq_one_letter_code
_entity_poly.pdbx_strand_id
1 'polypeptide(L)'
;MHVSSMGVSKLCFLFSLALCALLLLLIPALQPSQHQGDLPQPRAHTKPARAGTGASKIPQHPGGLVVPLQADVGKVTVGNYGIDGGSIGQAGVVVGAGGSRSRTPLELKDIFIAVKTTRKYHKSRLDLLFQTWVSKAKEQTFIFTDGEDQELRRRAGANVVNTNCSAAHTRQALCCKMSVEYDKFIESQRKWFCHMDDDNYVIVPSLLKLLSSFQHTQDVYLGRPSLDHPIEAAERVKSDGSVSVKFWFATGGAGFCISRGLALKMSPWASLGNFISTAEKIRLPDDCTIGYIIEALLEVTLTHTHLFHSHLENLQRLPTDTVLEQVTLSYGGFENRRNVVSIGGAFSLVEDPSRFKTVHCLLYPETDWCPSKAHH
;
A
#
# COMPACT_ATOMS: atom_id res chain seq x y z
N MET A 1 -42.22 26.09 57.41
CA MET A 1 -40.93 26.79 57.28
C MET A 1 -40.34 26.43 55.93
N HIS A 2 -40.56 27.27 54.92
CA HIS A 2 -40.01 27.07 53.57
C HIS A 2 -38.68 27.81 53.46
N VAL A 3 -37.59 27.07 53.33
CA VAL A 3 -36.27 27.63 53.01
C VAL A 3 -36.14 27.63 51.49
N SER A 4 -35.95 28.81 50.92
CA SER A 4 -35.94 29.07 49.48
C SER A 4 -34.77 28.39 48.76
N SER A 5 -35.06 27.56 47.76
CA SER A 5 -34.11 26.76 46.95
C SER A 5 -33.15 27.57 46.05
N MET A 6 -33.19 28.91 46.08
CA MET A 6 -32.43 29.76 45.15
C MET A 6 -30.99 30.06 45.58
N GLY A 7 -30.64 29.88 46.87
CA GLY A 7 -29.29 30.14 47.38
C GLY A 7 -28.28 29.02 47.10
N VAL A 8 -28.75 27.76 47.13
CA VAL A 8 -27.89 26.57 46.99
C VAL A 8 -27.35 26.43 45.55
N SER A 9 -28.16 26.79 44.55
CA SER A 9 -27.78 26.68 43.12
C SER A 9 -26.63 27.61 42.73
N LYS A 10 -26.60 28.85 43.27
CA LYS A 10 -25.50 29.80 42.99
C LYS A 10 -24.19 29.39 43.64
N LEU A 11 -24.24 28.85 44.86
CA LEU A 11 -23.03 28.32 45.53
C LEU A 11 -22.47 27.11 44.76
N CYS A 12 -23.33 26.17 44.37
CA CYS A 12 -22.90 24.99 43.60
C CYS A 12 -22.30 25.38 42.24
N PHE A 13 -22.83 26.39 41.57
CA PHE A 13 -22.30 26.88 40.30
C PHE A 13 -20.91 27.53 40.47
N LEU A 14 -20.73 28.35 41.52
CA LEU A 14 -19.44 28.97 41.82
C LEU A 14 -18.38 27.94 42.24
N PHE A 15 -18.76 26.91 43.02
CA PHE A 15 -17.86 25.80 43.36
C PHE A 15 -17.47 24.98 42.12
N SER A 16 -18.39 24.75 41.20
CA SER A 16 -18.11 24.04 39.94
C SER A 16 -17.12 24.80 39.06
N LEU A 17 -17.31 26.12 38.92
CA LEU A 17 -16.38 26.97 38.16
C LEU A 17 -14.99 27.05 38.81
N ALA A 18 -14.93 27.15 40.14
CA ALA A 18 -13.67 27.16 40.86
C ALA A 18 -12.92 25.82 40.73
N LEU A 19 -13.63 24.69 40.79
CA LEU A 19 -13.06 23.35 40.61
C LEU A 19 -12.54 23.15 39.17
N CYS A 20 -13.30 23.62 38.16
CA CYS A 20 -12.86 23.59 36.77
C CYS A 20 -11.61 24.45 36.54
N ALA A 21 -11.55 25.65 37.12
CA ALA A 21 -10.37 26.51 37.02
C ALA A 21 -9.13 25.87 37.68
N LEU A 22 -9.32 25.23 38.84
CA LEU A 22 -8.24 24.51 39.53
C LEU A 22 -7.75 23.29 38.73
N LEU A 23 -8.66 22.54 38.10
CA LEU A 23 -8.33 21.41 37.24
C LEU A 23 -7.55 21.85 35.99
N LEU A 24 -7.93 22.96 35.36
CA LEU A 24 -7.21 23.52 34.20
C LEU A 24 -5.79 23.98 34.55
N LEU A 25 -5.58 24.47 35.78
CA LEU A 25 -4.25 24.87 36.27
C LEU A 25 -3.34 23.67 36.61
N LEU A 26 -3.89 22.46 36.79
CA LEU A 26 -3.14 21.24 37.07
C LEU A 26 -2.71 20.46 35.81
N ILE A 27 -3.25 20.82 34.63
CA ILE A 27 -2.91 20.17 33.35
C ILE A 27 -1.42 20.27 32.98
N PRO A 28 -0.70 21.40 33.20
CA PRO A 28 0.73 21.48 32.88
C PRO A 28 1.61 20.59 33.78
N ALA A 29 1.13 20.22 34.97
CA ALA A 29 1.88 19.41 35.94
C ALA A 29 1.82 17.90 35.66
N LEU A 30 0.95 17.46 34.75
CA LEU A 30 0.74 16.05 34.38
C LEU A 30 1.32 15.69 33.00
N GLN A 31 1.96 16.63 32.31
CA GLN A 31 2.65 16.31 31.06
C GLN A 31 3.99 15.60 31.34
N PRO A 32 4.22 14.38 30.83
CA PRO A 32 5.51 13.74 30.93
C PRO A 32 6.55 14.57 30.18
N SER A 33 7.72 14.74 30.78
CA SER A 33 8.86 15.42 30.17
C SER A 33 9.22 14.72 28.85
N GLN A 34 8.99 15.36 27.71
CA GLN A 34 9.57 14.90 26.45
C GLN A 34 11.07 15.14 26.50
N HIS A 35 11.82 14.13 26.93
CA HIS A 35 13.25 14.06 26.68
C HIS A 35 13.42 13.96 25.16
N GLN A 36 13.75 15.08 24.56
CA GLN A 36 14.13 15.20 23.16
C GLN A 36 15.50 14.54 23.00
N GLY A 37 15.50 13.23 22.73
CA GLY A 37 16.69 12.52 22.29
C GLY A 37 17.09 13.07 20.92
N ASP A 38 18.30 13.60 20.82
CA ASP A 38 18.88 14.04 19.54
C ASP A 38 18.86 12.89 18.53
N LEU A 39 18.22 13.15 17.39
CA LEU A 39 18.28 12.26 16.22
C LEU A 39 19.72 12.23 15.69
N PRO A 40 20.23 11.07 15.24
CA PRO A 40 21.57 10.99 14.64
C PRO A 40 21.66 11.90 13.42
N GLN A 41 22.67 12.78 13.39
CA GLN A 41 22.95 13.61 12.22
C GLN A 41 23.45 12.74 11.06
N PRO A 42 23.04 13.00 9.80
CA PRO A 42 23.61 12.35 8.63
C PRO A 42 25.10 12.67 8.52
N ARG A 43 25.93 11.66 8.22
CA ARG A 43 27.35 11.86 7.91
C ARG A 43 27.50 12.77 6.70
N ALA A 44 28.42 13.72 6.77
CA ALA A 44 28.77 14.60 5.67
C ALA A 44 29.28 13.79 4.47
N HIS A 45 28.65 13.95 3.30
CA HIS A 45 29.18 13.47 2.04
C HIS A 45 30.43 14.26 1.67
N THR A 46 31.61 13.64 1.83
CA THR A 46 32.84 14.09 1.18
C THR A 46 32.70 13.89 -0.34
N LYS A 47 32.46 14.97 -1.08
CA LYS A 47 32.62 15.01 -2.54
C LYS A 47 34.12 15.01 -2.89
N PRO A 48 34.60 14.17 -3.83
CA PRO A 48 35.92 14.35 -4.41
C PRO A 48 35.94 15.58 -5.32
N ALA A 49 37.10 16.24 -5.36
CA ALA A 49 37.36 17.51 -6.01
C ALA A 49 37.14 17.49 -7.54
N ARG A 50 36.76 18.67 -8.03
CA ARG A 50 36.39 19.04 -9.40
C ARG A 50 37.63 19.23 -10.28
N ALA A 51 37.66 18.67 -11.48
CA ALA A 51 38.41 19.21 -12.62
C ALA A 51 37.41 19.98 -13.50
N GLY A 52 37.67 21.26 -13.73
CA GLY A 52 36.75 22.17 -14.42
C GLY A 52 37.05 22.32 -15.91
N THR A 53 36.08 22.87 -16.64
CA THR A 53 36.25 23.86 -17.72
C THR A 53 34.89 24.40 -18.15
N GLY A 54 34.82 25.69 -18.48
CA GLY A 54 33.90 26.21 -19.51
C GLY A 54 32.65 26.93 -19.00
N ALA A 55 32.72 28.27 -19.04
CA ALA A 55 31.62 29.18 -18.73
C ALA A 55 30.65 29.36 -19.92
N SER A 56 29.38 29.65 -19.63
CA SER A 56 28.66 30.75 -20.30
C SER A 56 27.41 31.17 -19.52
N LYS A 57 27.31 32.46 -19.23
CA LYS A 57 26.16 33.17 -18.64
C LYS A 57 25.19 33.57 -19.75
N ILE A 58 23.88 33.64 -19.47
CA ILE A 58 22.88 34.61 -19.99
C ILE A 58 21.57 34.45 -19.19
N PRO A 59 20.74 35.50 -19.02
CA PRO A 59 20.08 35.83 -17.75
C PRO A 59 18.58 35.47 -17.62
N GLN A 60 18.09 35.61 -16.38
CA GLN A 60 16.72 35.41 -15.90
C GLN A 60 15.71 36.43 -16.46
N HIS A 61 14.47 35.97 -16.67
CA HIS A 61 13.26 36.69 -16.24
C HIS A 61 12.09 35.71 -15.97
N PRO A 62 11.15 36.05 -15.07
CA PRO A 62 10.18 35.11 -14.50
C PRO A 62 8.82 35.18 -15.21
N GLY A 63 8.18 34.04 -15.43
CA GLY A 63 6.81 34.01 -15.93
C GLY A 63 6.24 32.60 -16.05
N GLY A 64 5.05 32.41 -15.48
CA GLY A 64 4.20 31.23 -15.69
C GLY A 64 4.55 30.04 -14.80
N LEU A 65 3.62 29.16 -14.45
CA LEU A 65 2.20 29.04 -14.71
C LEU A 65 1.80 27.84 -13.84
N VAL A 66 0.76 27.96 -13.02
CA VAL A 66 0.21 26.82 -12.30
C VAL A 66 -0.50 25.95 -13.34
N VAL A 67 0.05 24.77 -13.62
CA VAL A 67 -0.60 23.74 -14.45
C VAL A 67 -1.01 22.59 -13.54
N PRO A 68 -2.30 22.21 -13.47
CA PRO A 68 -2.71 20.97 -12.84
C PRO A 68 -2.29 19.79 -13.73
N LEU A 69 -1.59 18.81 -13.15
CA LEU A 69 -1.29 17.54 -13.81
C LEU A 69 -2.57 16.72 -13.98
N GLN A 70 -3.18 16.85 -15.15
CA GLN A 70 -4.13 15.90 -15.70
C GLN A 70 -3.42 15.25 -16.89
N ALA A 71 -2.94 14.02 -16.72
CA ALA A 71 -2.23 13.30 -17.77
C ALA A 71 -3.25 12.74 -18.77
N ASP A 72 -3.34 13.40 -19.92
CA ASP A 72 -4.00 12.89 -21.12
C ASP A 72 -3.17 11.78 -21.76
N VAL A 73 -3.85 10.70 -22.14
CA VAL A 73 -3.27 9.50 -22.75
C VAL A 73 -2.98 9.77 -24.24
N GLY A 74 -1.71 10.02 -24.55
CA GLY A 74 -1.18 10.09 -25.92
C GLY A 74 -0.69 8.74 -26.43
N LYS A 75 -1.30 8.27 -27.51
CA LYS A 75 -0.91 7.12 -28.36
C LYS A 75 0.57 7.23 -28.79
N VAL A 76 1.38 6.20 -28.56
CA VAL A 76 2.70 6.06 -29.21
C VAL A 76 2.87 4.67 -29.82
N THR A 77 3.34 4.70 -31.05
CA THR A 77 3.61 3.61 -32.01
C THR A 77 4.84 2.81 -31.61
N VAL A 78 4.76 1.48 -31.75
CA VAL A 78 5.84 0.53 -31.44
C VAL A 78 6.88 0.53 -32.56
N GLY A 79 8.14 0.82 -32.22
CA GLY A 79 9.31 0.60 -33.08
C GLY A 79 9.95 -0.76 -32.80
N ASN A 80 10.17 -1.55 -33.85
CA ASN A 80 10.86 -2.84 -33.84
C ASN A 80 12.37 -2.69 -33.61
N TYR A 81 12.90 -3.41 -32.63
CA TYR A 81 14.31 -3.85 -32.54
C TYR A 81 14.25 -5.28 -31.96
N GLY A 82 14.62 -6.35 -32.66
CA GLY A 82 15.94 -6.62 -33.21
C GLY A 82 16.69 -7.51 -32.21
N ILE A 83 16.39 -8.81 -32.22
CA ILE A 83 17.04 -9.83 -31.37
C ILE A 83 18.40 -10.17 -31.97
N ASP A 84 19.47 -9.98 -31.20
CA ASP A 84 20.76 -10.63 -31.46
C ASP A 84 21.17 -11.48 -30.25
N GLY A 85 21.44 -12.76 -30.55
CA GLY A 85 21.90 -13.76 -29.61
C GLY A 85 23.41 -13.74 -29.42
N GLY A 86 23.85 -13.97 -28.18
CA GLY A 86 25.24 -14.19 -27.83
C GLY A 86 25.35 -15.10 -26.62
N SER A 87 25.73 -16.35 -26.85
CA SER A 87 26.22 -17.28 -25.81
C SER A 87 27.58 -16.83 -25.30
N ILE A 88 27.91 -17.12 -24.03
CA ILE A 88 29.19 -17.69 -23.54
C ILE A 88 29.19 -17.71 -21.99
N GLY A 89 29.63 -18.83 -21.41
CA GLY A 89 30.50 -18.81 -20.22
C GLY A 89 29.94 -19.39 -18.92
N GLN A 90 29.98 -20.71 -18.77
CA GLN A 90 30.04 -21.35 -17.45
C GLN A 90 31.33 -20.95 -16.72
N ALA A 91 31.20 -20.38 -15.53
CA ALA A 91 32.27 -20.32 -14.54
C ALA A 91 31.70 -20.80 -13.21
N GLY A 92 32.15 -21.99 -12.78
CA GLY A 92 31.77 -22.60 -11.51
C GLY A 92 32.33 -21.83 -10.32
N VAL A 93 31.45 -21.51 -9.37
CA VAL A 93 31.84 -21.05 -8.03
C VAL A 93 31.40 -22.11 -7.05
N VAL A 94 32.39 -22.72 -6.39
CA VAL A 94 32.22 -23.66 -5.28
C VAL A 94 31.62 -22.90 -4.10
N VAL A 95 30.36 -23.19 -3.76
CA VAL A 95 29.71 -22.64 -2.56
C VAL A 95 29.96 -23.60 -1.40
N GLY A 96 30.73 -23.14 -0.42
CA GLY A 96 30.97 -23.84 0.83
C GLY A 96 29.67 -24.17 1.56
N ALA A 97 29.59 -25.38 2.07
CA ALA A 97 28.51 -25.89 2.90
C ALA A 97 28.48 -25.15 4.25
N GLY A 98 27.70 -24.07 4.32
CA GLY A 98 27.36 -23.36 5.54
C GLY A 98 25.93 -23.67 5.98
N GLY A 99 25.79 -24.58 6.95
CA GLY A 99 24.64 -24.74 7.85
C GLY A 99 23.24 -24.52 7.27
N SER A 100 22.64 -25.58 6.72
CA SER A 100 21.20 -25.66 6.46
C SER A 100 20.44 -25.58 7.80
N ARG A 101 20.12 -24.37 8.26
CA ARG A 101 18.97 -24.20 9.15
C ARG A 101 17.77 -24.63 8.33
N SER A 102 17.13 -25.73 8.73
CA SER A 102 15.84 -26.18 8.21
C SER A 102 14.91 -24.96 8.07
N ARG A 103 14.73 -24.47 6.84
CA ARG A 103 13.81 -23.37 6.55
C ARG A 103 12.41 -23.94 6.75
N THR A 104 11.73 -23.52 7.81
CA THR A 104 10.30 -23.79 7.94
C THR A 104 9.61 -23.24 6.68
N PRO A 105 8.90 -24.07 5.92
CA PRO A 105 8.20 -23.62 4.72
C PRO A 105 7.28 -22.44 5.05
N LEU A 106 7.18 -21.47 4.13
CA LEU A 106 6.23 -20.37 4.26
C LEU A 106 4.81 -20.93 4.17
N GLU A 107 3.97 -20.61 5.15
CA GLU A 107 2.56 -21.02 5.17
C GLU A 107 1.65 -19.80 5.00
N LEU A 108 0.39 -20.02 4.58
CA LEU A 108 -0.56 -18.93 4.37
C LEU A 108 -0.78 -18.11 5.67
N LYS A 109 -0.78 -18.75 6.85
CA LYS A 109 -0.86 -18.06 8.16
C LYS A 109 0.26 -17.04 8.43
N ASP A 110 1.38 -17.14 7.71
CA ASP A 110 2.49 -16.22 7.83
C ASP A 110 2.28 -14.91 7.06
N ILE A 111 1.23 -14.82 6.23
CA ILE A 111 0.94 -13.68 5.37
C ILE A 111 -0.22 -12.88 5.97
N PHE A 112 -0.05 -11.55 6.03
CA PHE A 112 -1.06 -10.58 6.36
C PHE A 112 -1.51 -9.87 5.08
N ILE A 113 -2.76 -10.03 4.68
CA ILE A 113 -3.32 -9.40 3.49
C ILE A 113 -4.24 -8.28 3.95
N ALA A 114 -3.86 -7.02 3.73
CA ALA A 114 -4.71 -5.87 3.96
C ALA A 114 -5.50 -5.54 2.70
N VAL A 115 -6.83 -5.46 2.81
CA VAL A 115 -7.70 -4.96 1.75
C VAL A 115 -8.28 -3.62 2.19
N LYS A 116 -7.90 -2.56 1.47
CA LYS A 116 -8.41 -1.21 1.71
C LYS A 116 -9.70 -1.00 0.96
N THR A 117 -10.72 -0.51 1.67
CA THR A 117 -12.06 -0.26 1.12
C THR A 117 -12.66 0.99 1.76
N THR A 118 -13.83 1.39 1.27
CA THR A 118 -14.69 2.39 1.91
C THR A 118 -16.10 1.86 2.07
N ARG A 119 -16.88 2.42 2.99
CA ARG A 119 -18.25 1.98 3.30
C ARG A 119 -19.14 1.86 2.06
N LYS A 120 -18.99 2.78 1.08
CA LYS A 120 -19.78 2.76 -0.17
C LYS A 120 -19.52 1.53 -1.05
N TYR A 121 -18.41 0.81 -0.84
CA TYR A 121 -18.01 -0.35 -1.64
C TYR A 121 -18.15 -1.70 -0.93
N HIS A 122 -18.66 -1.71 0.31
CA HIS A 122 -18.90 -2.95 1.05
C HIS A 122 -19.78 -3.95 0.30
N LYS A 123 -20.79 -3.48 -0.43
CA LYS A 123 -21.66 -4.33 -1.24
C LYS A 123 -21.15 -4.50 -2.66
N SER A 124 -20.90 -3.39 -3.36
CA SER A 124 -20.60 -3.42 -4.79
C SER A 124 -19.24 -4.05 -5.15
N ARG A 125 -18.28 -4.08 -4.22
CA ARG A 125 -16.94 -4.66 -4.44
C ARG A 125 -16.63 -5.82 -3.51
N LEU A 126 -16.76 -5.64 -2.18
CA LEU A 126 -16.32 -6.70 -1.25
C LEU A 126 -17.17 -7.97 -1.35
N ASP A 127 -18.47 -7.90 -1.66
CA ASP A 127 -19.29 -9.10 -1.81
C ASP A 127 -18.70 -10.06 -2.86
N LEU A 128 -18.18 -9.50 -3.97
CA LEU A 128 -17.48 -10.25 -5.01
C LEU A 128 -16.16 -10.84 -4.50
N LEU A 129 -15.37 -10.08 -3.74
CA LEU A 129 -14.08 -10.58 -3.22
C LEU A 129 -14.29 -11.74 -2.25
N PHE A 130 -15.26 -11.63 -1.35
CA PHE A 130 -15.66 -12.69 -0.41
C PHE A 130 -16.28 -13.91 -1.11
N GLN A 131 -17.03 -13.70 -2.19
CA GLN A 131 -17.53 -14.81 -3.02
C GLN A 131 -16.38 -15.55 -3.71
N THR A 132 -15.27 -14.84 -3.99
CA THR A 132 -14.14 -15.35 -4.77
C THR A 132 -12.88 -15.51 -3.92
N TRP A 133 -11.80 -14.77 -4.19
CA TRP A 133 -10.47 -15.09 -3.66
C TRP A 133 -10.35 -14.98 -2.13
N VAL A 134 -11.09 -14.09 -1.48
CA VAL A 134 -11.07 -13.96 -0.01
C VAL A 134 -11.62 -15.23 0.65
N SER A 135 -12.48 -16.00 -0.02
CA SER A 135 -12.92 -17.31 0.50
C SER A 135 -11.78 -18.30 0.70
N LYS A 136 -10.66 -18.14 -0.03
CA LYS A 136 -9.49 -19.02 0.00
C LYS A 136 -8.39 -18.53 0.96
N ALA A 137 -8.50 -17.32 1.50
CA ALA A 137 -7.52 -16.72 2.43
C ALA A 137 -8.18 -15.91 3.57
N LYS A 138 -9.39 -16.30 3.96
CA LYS A 138 -10.26 -15.53 4.87
C LYS A 138 -9.59 -15.15 6.19
N GLU A 139 -8.81 -16.06 6.77
CA GLU A 139 -8.13 -15.86 8.06
C GLU A 139 -6.92 -14.92 7.97
N GLN A 140 -6.38 -14.74 6.76
CA GLN A 140 -5.22 -13.90 6.46
C GLN A 140 -5.63 -12.52 5.94
N THR A 141 -6.87 -12.38 5.47
CA THR A 141 -7.39 -11.14 4.91
C THR A 141 -8.04 -10.27 5.98
N PHE A 142 -7.51 -9.06 6.14
CA PHE A 142 -8.02 -8.00 7.01
C PHE A 142 -8.60 -6.87 6.16
N ILE A 143 -9.82 -6.46 6.47
CA ILE A 143 -10.54 -5.42 5.74
C ILE A 143 -10.44 -4.11 6.49
N PHE A 144 -9.85 -3.08 5.86
CA PHE A 144 -9.68 -1.74 6.44
C PHE A 144 -10.66 -0.78 5.80
N THR A 145 -11.62 -0.29 6.59
CA THR A 145 -12.72 0.55 6.12
C THR A 145 -12.86 1.84 6.95
N ASP A 146 -13.72 2.75 6.49
CA ASP A 146 -14.07 4.02 7.13
C ASP A 146 -15.47 4.01 7.76
N GLY A 147 -16.14 2.86 7.81
CA GLY A 147 -17.47 2.77 8.39
C GLY A 147 -17.85 1.41 8.93
N GLU A 148 -18.65 1.41 9.99
CA GLU A 148 -19.23 0.21 10.57
C GLU A 148 -20.24 -0.45 9.61
N ASP A 149 -20.22 -1.78 9.59
CA ASP A 149 -21.15 -2.62 8.84
C ASP A 149 -21.30 -3.98 9.53
N GLN A 150 -22.50 -4.25 10.05
CA GLN A 150 -22.80 -5.46 10.80
C GLN A 150 -22.76 -6.71 9.93
N GLU A 151 -23.15 -6.63 8.66
CA GLU A 151 -23.13 -7.77 7.75
C GLU A 151 -21.69 -8.11 7.35
N LEU A 152 -20.88 -7.11 7.07
CA LEU A 152 -19.45 -7.30 6.84
C LEU A 152 -18.76 -7.91 8.08
N ARG A 153 -19.07 -7.41 9.28
CA ARG A 153 -18.53 -7.96 10.53
C ARG A 153 -19.01 -9.38 10.80
N ARG A 154 -20.25 -9.74 10.44
CA ARG A 154 -20.73 -11.14 10.52
C ARG A 154 -19.93 -12.07 9.61
N ARG A 155 -19.52 -11.59 8.42
CA ARG A 155 -18.78 -12.38 7.43
C ARG A 155 -17.31 -12.55 7.76
N ALA A 156 -16.61 -11.47 8.14
CA ALA A 156 -15.16 -11.45 8.36
C ALA A 156 -14.74 -11.35 9.84
N GLY A 157 -15.69 -11.20 10.77
CA GLY A 157 -15.42 -11.21 12.21
C GLY A 157 -14.46 -10.11 12.64
N ALA A 158 -13.46 -10.51 13.45
CA ALA A 158 -12.44 -9.62 13.98
C ALA A 158 -11.48 -9.07 12.91
N ASN A 159 -11.51 -9.62 11.69
CA ASN A 159 -10.66 -9.15 10.59
C ASN A 159 -11.20 -7.87 9.93
N VAL A 160 -12.34 -7.33 10.38
CA VAL A 160 -12.86 -6.03 9.91
C VAL A 160 -12.42 -4.91 10.85
N VAL A 161 -11.55 -4.03 10.35
CA VAL A 161 -11.01 -2.89 11.07
C VAL A 161 -11.66 -1.61 10.55
N ASN A 162 -12.46 -0.96 11.39
CA ASN A 162 -12.86 0.42 11.13
C ASN A 162 -11.71 1.33 11.56
N THR A 163 -11.12 2.01 10.58
CA THR A 163 -9.96 2.89 10.75
C THR A 163 -10.31 4.22 11.41
N ASN A 164 -11.60 4.59 11.43
CA ASN A 164 -12.08 5.93 11.78
C ASN A 164 -11.43 7.06 10.94
N CYS A 165 -10.78 6.72 9.82
CA CYS A 165 -10.29 7.67 8.84
C CYS A 165 -11.46 8.20 8.00
N SER A 166 -11.24 9.34 7.33
CA SER A 166 -12.22 9.89 6.40
C SER A 166 -12.57 8.91 5.27
N ALA A 167 -13.84 8.93 4.85
CA ALA A 167 -14.34 8.22 3.68
C ALA A 167 -14.02 8.92 2.34
N ALA A 168 -13.42 10.11 2.40
CA ALA A 168 -12.99 10.83 1.21
C ALA A 168 -11.86 10.11 0.48
N HIS A 169 -11.78 10.32 -0.84
CA HIS A 169 -10.70 9.79 -1.67
C HIS A 169 -9.54 10.81 -1.80
N THR A 170 -9.09 11.33 -0.66
CA THR A 170 -7.98 12.30 -0.60
C THR A 170 -6.69 11.62 -0.15
N ARG A 171 -5.54 12.24 -0.46
CA ARG A 171 -4.22 11.78 0.01
C ARG A 171 -4.23 11.49 1.51
N GLN A 172 -4.71 12.44 2.32
CA GLN A 172 -4.75 12.31 3.78
C GLN A 172 -5.58 11.11 4.23
N ALA A 173 -6.74 10.90 3.62
CA ALA A 173 -7.64 9.79 3.98
C ALA A 173 -7.04 8.43 3.63
N LEU A 174 -6.41 8.31 2.45
CA LEU A 174 -5.72 7.09 2.02
C LEU A 174 -4.50 6.79 2.89
N CYS A 175 -3.67 7.80 3.17
CA CYS A 175 -2.50 7.65 4.05
C CYS A 175 -2.91 7.29 5.49
N CYS A 176 -4.03 7.83 5.98
CA CYS A 176 -4.59 7.46 7.27
C CYS A 176 -4.95 5.97 7.31
N LYS A 177 -5.66 5.45 6.30
CA LYS A 177 -6.00 4.01 6.24
C LYS A 177 -4.75 3.14 6.15
N MET A 178 -3.79 3.51 5.29
CA MET A 178 -2.50 2.81 5.16
C MET A 178 -1.71 2.79 6.48
N SER A 179 -1.74 3.88 7.26
CA SER A 179 -1.12 3.91 8.59
C SER A 179 -1.70 2.84 9.51
N VAL A 180 -3.03 2.67 9.50
CA VAL A 180 -3.71 1.65 10.31
C VAL A 180 -3.44 0.24 9.80
N GLU A 181 -3.36 0.04 8.48
CA GLU A 181 -2.95 -1.24 7.87
C GLU A 181 -1.56 -1.66 8.35
N TYR A 182 -0.61 -0.74 8.29
CA TYR A 182 0.75 -0.95 8.70
C TYR A 182 0.86 -1.28 10.19
N ASP A 183 0.26 -0.47 11.06
CA ASP A 183 0.29 -0.70 12.51
C ASP A 183 -0.34 -2.07 12.85
N LYS A 184 -1.45 -2.42 12.20
CA LYS A 184 -2.11 -3.71 12.42
C LYS A 184 -1.26 -4.89 11.97
N PHE A 185 -0.52 -4.74 10.87
CA PHE A 185 0.45 -5.74 10.45
C PHE A 185 1.57 -5.92 11.47
N ILE A 186 2.15 -4.83 11.99
CA ILE A 186 3.23 -4.91 13.00
C ILE A 186 2.76 -5.69 14.23
N GLU A 187 1.56 -5.39 14.73
CA GLU A 187 0.89 -6.09 15.83
C GLU A 187 0.68 -7.58 15.55
N SER A 188 0.33 -7.95 14.32
CA SER A 188 0.00 -9.33 13.95
C SER A 188 1.16 -10.33 14.06
N GLN A 189 2.39 -9.81 14.14
CA GLN A 189 3.64 -10.59 14.12
C GLN A 189 3.86 -11.48 12.89
N ARG A 190 3.05 -11.31 11.83
CA ARG A 190 3.17 -12.08 10.59
C ARG A 190 4.43 -11.74 9.80
N LYS A 191 4.89 -12.68 8.97
CA LYS A 191 6.14 -12.60 8.23
C LYS A 191 6.07 -11.66 7.04
N TRP A 192 4.90 -11.52 6.43
CA TRP A 192 4.71 -10.70 5.23
C TRP A 192 3.49 -9.79 5.35
N PHE A 193 3.66 -8.53 4.97
CA PHE A 193 2.59 -7.57 4.76
C PHE A 193 2.31 -7.48 3.27
N CYS A 194 1.06 -7.69 2.85
CA CYS A 194 0.65 -7.47 1.46
C CYS A 194 -0.57 -6.55 1.44
N HIS A 195 -0.43 -5.43 0.74
CA HIS A 195 -1.50 -4.45 0.53
C HIS A 195 -2.24 -4.74 -0.78
N MET A 196 -3.56 -4.62 -0.77
CA MET A 196 -4.46 -4.73 -1.92
C MET A 196 -5.58 -3.69 -1.80
N ASP A 197 -6.08 -3.20 -2.94
CA ASP A 197 -7.32 -2.42 -3.02
C ASP A 197 -8.54 -3.34 -3.20
N ASP A 198 -9.74 -2.82 -2.96
CA ASP A 198 -11.02 -3.56 -3.04
C ASP A 198 -11.46 -3.92 -4.48
N ASP A 199 -10.67 -3.57 -5.49
CA ASP A 199 -10.83 -4.01 -6.88
C ASP A 199 -9.69 -4.91 -7.37
N ASN A 200 -8.91 -5.50 -6.45
CA ASN A 200 -7.92 -6.53 -6.77
C ASN A 200 -8.44 -7.96 -6.58
N TYR A 201 -7.96 -8.88 -7.42
CA TYR A 201 -8.06 -10.32 -7.23
C TYR A 201 -6.69 -10.88 -6.88
N VAL A 202 -6.58 -11.65 -5.80
CA VAL A 202 -5.32 -12.29 -5.40
C VAL A 202 -5.34 -13.77 -5.75
N ILE A 203 -4.39 -14.22 -6.57
CA ILE A 203 -4.16 -15.64 -6.83
C ILE A 203 -3.26 -16.18 -5.70
N VAL A 204 -3.91 -16.65 -4.64
CA VAL A 204 -3.26 -17.03 -3.36
C VAL A 204 -2.09 -18.03 -3.54
N PRO A 205 -2.19 -19.10 -4.37
CA PRO A 205 -1.06 -20.00 -4.60
C PRO A 205 0.16 -19.30 -5.22
N SER A 206 -0.07 -18.40 -6.18
CA SER A 206 1.00 -17.62 -6.83
C SER A 206 1.65 -16.65 -5.85
N LEU A 207 0.86 -16.00 -4.99
CA LEU A 207 1.37 -15.14 -3.92
C LEU A 207 2.31 -15.93 -2.98
N LEU A 208 1.85 -17.08 -2.49
CA LEU A 208 2.64 -17.93 -1.59
C LEU A 208 3.94 -18.40 -2.26
N LYS A 209 3.86 -18.83 -3.53
CA LYS A 209 5.03 -19.23 -4.33
C LYS A 209 6.04 -18.10 -4.47
N LEU A 210 5.59 -16.89 -4.82
CA LEU A 210 6.47 -15.72 -4.95
C LEU A 210 7.19 -15.44 -3.62
N LEU A 211 6.42 -15.30 -2.52
CA LEU A 211 6.98 -14.93 -1.22
C LEU A 211 7.92 -16.01 -0.65
N SER A 212 7.70 -17.28 -0.98
CA SER A 212 8.58 -18.39 -0.56
C SER A 212 10.00 -18.30 -1.13
N SER A 213 10.19 -17.52 -2.21
CA SER A 213 11.50 -17.30 -2.84
C SER A 213 12.39 -16.34 -2.04
N PHE A 214 11.84 -15.67 -1.03
CA PHE A 214 12.52 -14.64 -0.24
C PHE A 214 12.53 -14.96 1.25
N GLN A 215 13.49 -14.39 2.00
CA GLN A 215 13.48 -14.48 3.46
C GLN A 215 12.76 -13.28 4.05
N HIS A 216 11.75 -13.53 4.89
CA HIS A 216 10.98 -12.47 5.55
C HIS A 216 11.80 -11.62 6.56
N THR A 217 13.00 -12.05 6.92
CA THR A 217 13.94 -11.32 7.79
C THR A 217 14.88 -10.40 7.01
N GLN A 218 14.91 -10.50 5.67
CA GLN A 218 15.67 -9.61 4.79
C GLN A 218 14.83 -8.39 4.42
N ASP A 219 15.47 -7.40 3.79
CA ASP A 219 14.80 -6.21 3.29
C ASP A 219 14.21 -6.50 1.90
N VAL A 220 12.90 -6.72 1.84
CA VAL A 220 12.23 -7.10 0.59
C VAL A 220 10.96 -6.28 0.41
N TYR A 221 10.92 -5.54 -0.69
CA TYR A 221 9.77 -4.79 -1.18
C TYR A 221 9.45 -5.25 -2.59
N LEU A 222 8.26 -5.82 -2.79
CA LEU A 222 7.83 -6.44 -4.05
C LEU A 222 6.61 -5.72 -4.60
N GLY A 223 6.63 -5.40 -5.89
CA GLY A 223 5.46 -4.88 -6.58
C GLY A 223 5.77 -4.42 -8.00
N ARG A 224 4.76 -3.87 -8.65
CA ARG A 224 4.90 -3.28 -9.99
C ARG A 224 5.24 -1.80 -9.87
N PRO A 225 6.29 -1.28 -10.52
CA PRO A 225 6.53 0.16 -10.56
C PRO A 225 5.40 0.88 -11.31
N SER A 226 4.99 2.05 -10.80
CA SER A 226 3.88 2.84 -11.38
C SER A 226 4.25 3.62 -12.64
N LEU A 227 5.53 3.98 -12.75
CA LEU A 227 6.08 4.76 -13.85
C LEU A 227 7.16 3.94 -14.56
N ASP A 228 7.63 4.40 -15.70
CA ASP A 228 8.82 3.89 -16.39
C ASP A 228 10.12 4.55 -15.91
N HIS A 229 10.02 5.47 -14.95
CA HIS A 229 11.13 6.17 -14.30
C HIS A 229 10.82 6.45 -12.80
N PRO A 230 11.83 6.68 -11.95
CA PRO A 230 11.61 7.09 -10.56
C PRO A 230 10.82 8.40 -10.48
N ILE A 231 9.89 8.51 -9.53
CA ILE A 231 9.22 9.78 -9.25
C ILE A 231 10.21 10.76 -8.62
N GLU A 232 10.03 12.04 -8.91
CA GLU A 232 10.77 13.13 -8.27
C GLU A 232 9.87 13.85 -7.26
N ALA A 233 10.32 13.95 -6.00
CA ALA A 233 9.58 14.59 -4.92
C ALA A 233 10.40 15.68 -4.24
N ALA A 234 9.74 16.78 -3.88
CA ALA A 234 10.35 17.83 -3.09
C ALA A 234 10.23 17.51 -1.59
N GLU A 235 11.35 17.23 -0.95
CA GLU A 235 11.44 17.13 0.50
C GLU A 235 11.67 18.52 1.10
N ARG A 236 10.71 19.00 1.91
CA ARG A 236 10.88 20.27 2.64
C ARG A 236 11.89 20.08 3.77
N VAL A 237 12.97 20.85 3.73
CA VAL A 237 13.97 20.92 4.81
C VAL A 237 13.61 22.08 5.74
N LYS A 238 13.95 21.98 7.03
CA LYS A 238 13.64 22.99 8.06
C LYS A 238 14.23 24.39 7.77
N SER A 239 15.13 24.52 6.79
CA SER A 239 15.87 25.73 6.46
C SER A 239 15.42 26.30 5.10
N ASP A 240 14.14 26.62 4.94
CA ASP A 240 13.50 27.29 3.78
C ASP A 240 13.81 26.77 2.36
N GLY A 241 14.52 25.64 2.27
CA GLY A 241 14.93 24.97 1.05
C GLY A 241 14.16 23.67 0.84
N SER A 242 14.07 23.26 -0.42
CA SER A 242 13.60 21.93 -0.78
C SER A 242 14.74 21.15 -1.41
N VAL A 243 14.89 19.89 -1.01
CA VAL A 243 15.78 18.94 -1.67
C VAL A 243 14.90 18.04 -2.55
N SER A 244 15.33 17.83 -3.79
CA SER A 244 14.68 16.89 -4.68
C SER A 244 15.20 15.48 -4.42
N VAL A 245 14.30 14.53 -4.22
CA VAL A 245 14.61 13.11 -4.06
C VAL A 245 13.96 12.31 -5.18
N LYS A 246 14.65 11.26 -5.66
CA LYS A 246 14.17 10.37 -6.71
C LYS A 246 14.07 8.95 -6.19
N PHE A 247 12.93 8.30 -6.41
CA PHE A 247 12.71 6.94 -5.92
C PHE A 247 11.64 6.19 -6.73
N TRP A 248 11.70 4.87 -6.72
CA TRP A 248 10.60 4.04 -7.23
C TRP A 248 9.56 3.79 -6.14
N PHE A 249 8.35 3.42 -6.57
CA PHE A 249 7.30 2.95 -5.67
C PHE A 249 6.45 1.92 -6.39
N ALA A 250 5.96 0.94 -5.64
CA ALA A 250 4.99 -0.03 -6.17
C ALA A 250 3.61 0.63 -6.26
N THR A 251 2.92 0.45 -7.38
CA THR A 251 1.54 0.95 -7.58
C THR A 251 0.59 0.33 -6.57
N GLY A 252 -0.06 1.16 -5.73
CA GLY A 252 -1.00 0.68 -4.71
C GLY A 252 -2.11 -0.21 -5.28
N GLY A 253 -2.74 0.24 -6.37
CA GLY A 253 -3.82 -0.50 -7.05
C GLY A 253 -3.39 -1.73 -7.85
N ALA A 254 -2.10 -2.06 -7.91
CA ALA A 254 -1.62 -3.37 -8.35
C ALA A 254 -1.44 -4.33 -7.15
N GLY A 255 -1.39 -3.80 -5.94
CA GLY A 255 -0.91 -4.48 -4.74
C GLY A 255 0.60 -4.54 -4.64
N PHE A 256 1.09 -4.69 -3.40
CA PHE A 256 2.52 -4.84 -3.10
C PHE A 256 2.72 -5.68 -1.84
N CYS A 257 3.93 -6.20 -1.65
CA CYS A 257 4.29 -6.92 -0.43
C CYS A 257 5.62 -6.44 0.17
N ILE A 258 5.69 -6.43 1.51
CA ILE A 258 6.84 -6.01 2.31
C ILE A 258 7.16 -7.11 3.32
N SER A 259 8.43 -7.48 3.44
CA SER A 259 8.88 -8.42 4.45
C SER A 259 8.80 -7.82 5.86
N ARG A 260 8.58 -8.65 6.89
CA ARG A 260 8.60 -8.19 8.28
C ARG A 260 9.90 -7.49 8.65
N GLY A 261 11.04 -7.99 8.19
CA GLY A 261 12.36 -7.40 8.44
C GLY A 261 12.42 -5.94 7.96
N LEU A 262 11.95 -5.68 6.74
CA LEU A 262 11.90 -4.33 6.18
C LEU A 262 10.89 -3.46 6.93
N ALA A 263 9.68 -3.97 7.14
CA ALA A 263 8.65 -3.24 7.86
C ALA A 263 9.15 -2.79 9.24
N LEU A 264 9.78 -3.66 10.03
CA LEU A 264 10.32 -3.24 11.34
C LEU A 264 11.30 -2.05 11.24
N LYS A 265 12.06 -1.93 10.15
CA LYS A 265 12.95 -0.77 9.89
C LYS A 265 12.20 0.48 9.44
N MET A 266 11.04 0.34 8.80
CA MET A 266 10.16 1.46 8.42
C MET A 266 9.48 2.13 9.62
N SER A 267 9.40 1.44 10.77
CA SER A 267 8.65 1.88 11.95
C SER A 267 8.89 3.34 12.40
N PRO A 268 10.12 3.91 12.38
CA PRO A 268 10.33 5.31 12.74
C PRO A 268 9.54 6.32 11.89
N TRP A 269 9.17 5.95 10.66
CA TRP A 269 8.43 6.80 9.72
C TRP A 269 7.02 6.33 9.42
N ALA A 270 6.69 5.08 9.74
CA ALA A 270 5.42 4.45 9.38
C ALA A 270 4.53 4.10 10.58
N SER A 271 5.09 3.74 11.74
CA SER A 271 4.28 3.25 12.85
C SER A 271 3.74 4.37 13.74
N LEU A 272 2.71 4.07 14.54
CA LEU A 272 2.17 4.96 15.57
C LEU A 272 1.70 6.31 15.00
N GLY A 273 1.10 6.27 13.81
CA GLY A 273 0.63 7.46 13.10
C GLY A 273 1.71 8.27 12.37
N ASN A 274 3.00 7.90 12.48
CA ASN A 274 4.08 8.62 11.79
C ASN A 274 3.94 8.56 10.26
N PHE A 275 3.26 7.54 9.72
CA PHE A 275 3.01 7.43 8.28
C PHE A 275 2.30 8.68 7.73
N ILE A 276 1.31 9.20 8.47
CA ILE A 276 0.54 10.38 8.09
C ILE A 276 1.45 11.62 8.07
N SER A 277 2.30 11.79 9.09
CA SER A 277 3.27 12.88 9.18
C SER A 277 4.29 12.83 8.04
N THR A 278 4.78 11.63 7.71
CA THR A 278 5.70 11.40 6.59
C THR A 278 5.04 11.74 5.26
N ALA A 279 3.81 11.27 5.02
CA ALA A 279 3.05 11.57 3.82
C ALA A 279 2.80 13.08 3.64
N GLU A 280 2.48 13.80 4.72
CA GLU A 280 2.26 15.25 4.66
C GLU A 280 3.55 16.05 4.42
N LYS A 281 4.71 15.53 4.85
CA LYS A 281 6.01 16.15 4.58
C LYS A 281 6.35 16.16 3.08
N ILE A 282 6.13 15.04 2.40
CA ILE A 282 6.42 14.89 0.96
C ILE A 282 5.22 15.21 0.06
N ARG A 283 4.02 15.32 0.63
CA ARG A 283 2.76 15.63 -0.04
C ARG A 283 2.37 14.63 -1.14
N LEU A 284 2.76 13.37 -1.00
CA LEU A 284 2.50 12.30 -1.97
C LEU A 284 1.47 11.27 -1.47
N PRO A 285 0.80 10.53 -2.38
CA PRO A 285 -0.09 9.42 -2.04
C PRO A 285 0.53 8.37 -1.11
N ASP A 286 -0.31 7.47 -0.59
CA ASP A 286 0.08 6.42 0.34
C ASP A 286 1.10 5.44 -0.25
N ASP A 287 0.90 4.98 -1.48
CA ASP A 287 1.85 4.10 -2.17
C ASP A 287 3.21 4.77 -2.43
N CYS A 288 3.19 6.04 -2.84
CA CYS A 288 4.38 6.87 -2.99
C CYS A 288 5.09 7.09 -1.64
N THR A 289 4.34 7.20 -0.53
CA THR A 289 4.90 7.36 0.82
C THR A 289 5.60 6.07 1.28
N ILE A 290 5.03 4.90 0.97
CA ILE A 290 5.69 3.61 1.18
C ILE A 290 7.02 3.56 0.40
N GLY A 291 6.99 3.89 -0.90
CA GLY A 291 8.19 3.94 -1.74
C GLY A 291 9.23 4.92 -1.21
N TYR A 292 8.83 6.13 -0.82
CA TYR A 292 9.72 7.13 -0.23
C TYR A 292 10.42 6.61 1.04
N ILE A 293 9.68 6.00 1.96
CA ILE A 293 10.28 5.45 3.19
C ILE A 293 11.29 4.34 2.84
N ILE A 294 10.96 3.47 1.90
CA ILE A 294 11.77 2.28 1.59
C ILE A 294 12.99 2.63 0.72
N GLU A 295 12.79 3.33 -0.39
CA GLU A 295 13.85 3.61 -1.38
C GLU A 295 14.67 4.85 -1.00
N ALA A 296 14.02 5.94 -0.56
CA ALA A 296 14.72 7.20 -0.32
C ALA A 296 15.32 7.30 1.09
N LEU A 297 14.64 6.75 2.12
CA LEU A 297 15.11 6.84 3.50
C LEU A 297 15.88 5.59 3.97
N LEU A 298 15.45 4.41 3.56
CA LEU A 298 16.08 3.14 3.94
C LEU A 298 17.06 2.60 2.88
N GLU A 299 17.11 3.22 1.69
CA GLU A 299 17.98 2.82 0.57
C GLU A 299 17.78 1.35 0.14
N VAL A 300 16.54 0.85 0.24
CA VAL A 300 16.15 -0.49 -0.20
C VAL A 300 15.43 -0.40 -1.54
N THR A 301 15.93 -1.10 -2.55
CA THR A 301 15.34 -1.07 -3.89
C THR A 301 14.05 -1.89 -3.98
N LEU A 302 13.05 -1.35 -4.67
CA LEU A 302 11.86 -2.07 -5.11
C LEU A 302 12.30 -3.23 -6.00
N THR A 303 11.94 -4.44 -5.60
CA THR A 303 12.09 -5.62 -6.45
C THR A 303 10.93 -5.64 -7.44
N HIS A 304 11.22 -5.21 -8.67
CA HIS A 304 10.24 -5.14 -9.75
C HIS A 304 9.71 -6.55 -10.07
N THR A 305 8.40 -6.66 -10.19
CA THR A 305 7.73 -7.90 -10.58
C THR A 305 6.62 -7.63 -11.59
N HIS A 306 6.53 -8.49 -12.59
CA HIS A 306 5.49 -8.47 -13.62
C HIS A 306 4.25 -9.28 -13.23
N LEU A 307 4.20 -9.79 -11.99
CA LEU A 307 3.09 -10.62 -11.49
C LEU A 307 1.96 -9.81 -10.84
N PHE A 308 2.17 -8.52 -10.61
CA PHE A 308 1.18 -7.63 -10.00
C PHE A 308 0.59 -6.72 -11.08
N HIS A 309 -0.73 -6.59 -11.12
CA HIS A 309 -1.43 -5.88 -12.19
C HIS A 309 -2.51 -4.92 -11.69
N SER A 310 -2.46 -3.68 -12.17
CA SER A 310 -3.44 -2.63 -11.87
C SER A 310 -4.38 -2.38 -13.04
N HIS A 311 -5.58 -1.88 -12.77
CA HIS A 311 -6.48 -1.35 -13.80
C HIS A 311 -5.98 -0.06 -14.47
N LEU A 312 -4.83 0.47 -14.06
CA LEU A 312 -4.11 1.53 -14.78
C LEU A 312 -3.36 0.97 -16.01
N GLU A 313 -3.20 -0.34 -16.10
CA GLU A 313 -2.63 -1.03 -17.26
C GLU A 313 -3.71 -1.38 -18.28
N ASN A 314 -3.30 -1.76 -19.49
CA ASN A 314 -4.21 -2.38 -20.45
C ASN A 314 -4.31 -3.89 -20.16
N LEU A 315 -5.24 -4.28 -19.29
CA LEU A 315 -5.42 -5.66 -18.83
C LEU A 315 -5.82 -6.63 -19.96
N GLN A 316 -6.36 -6.11 -21.07
CA GLN A 316 -6.69 -6.92 -22.24
C GLN A 316 -5.46 -7.45 -22.96
N ARG A 317 -4.28 -6.83 -22.74
CA ARG A 317 -3.00 -7.22 -23.32
C ARG A 317 -2.24 -8.25 -22.48
N LEU A 318 -2.72 -8.59 -21.29
CA LEU A 318 -2.08 -9.64 -20.50
C LEU A 318 -2.19 -10.98 -21.24
N PRO A 319 -1.09 -11.76 -21.34
CA PRO A 319 -1.11 -13.03 -22.05
C PRO A 319 -2.11 -14.00 -21.41
N THR A 320 -3.06 -14.49 -22.19
CA THR A 320 -4.14 -15.36 -21.71
C THR A 320 -3.63 -16.69 -21.15
N ASP A 321 -2.51 -17.19 -21.64
CA ASP A 321 -1.87 -18.44 -21.21
C ASP A 321 -1.23 -18.34 -19.82
N THR A 322 -0.75 -17.16 -19.43
CA THR A 322 -0.07 -16.94 -18.14
C THR A 322 -0.92 -16.16 -17.14
N VAL A 323 -2.14 -15.73 -17.50
CA VAL A 323 -2.99 -14.89 -16.64
C VAL A 323 -3.33 -15.53 -15.29
N LEU A 324 -3.39 -16.86 -15.23
CA LEU A 324 -3.66 -17.62 -13.99
C LEU A 324 -2.40 -17.84 -13.14
N GLU A 325 -1.22 -17.49 -13.65
CA GLU A 325 0.07 -17.56 -12.94
C GLU A 325 0.43 -16.23 -12.26
N GLN A 326 -0.33 -15.17 -12.53
CA GLN A 326 -0.13 -13.86 -11.92
C GLN A 326 -0.38 -13.91 -10.40
N VAL A 327 0.06 -12.89 -9.67
CA VAL A 327 -0.18 -12.76 -8.22
C VAL A 327 -1.43 -11.92 -7.97
N THR A 328 -1.55 -10.78 -8.66
CA THR A 328 -2.74 -9.94 -8.58
C THR A 328 -3.30 -9.63 -9.96
N LEU A 329 -4.61 -9.49 -10.05
CA LEU A 329 -5.31 -8.90 -11.17
C LEU A 329 -6.17 -7.74 -10.66
N SER A 330 -6.66 -6.90 -11.55
CA SER A 330 -7.61 -5.83 -11.23
C SER A 330 -8.71 -5.76 -12.30
N TYR A 331 -9.64 -4.82 -12.17
CA TYR A 331 -10.61 -4.49 -13.21
C TYR A 331 -10.90 -2.99 -13.23
N GLY A 332 -11.23 -2.48 -14.41
CA GLY A 332 -11.52 -1.06 -14.60
C GLY A 332 -12.79 -0.61 -13.89
N GLY A 333 -12.72 0.57 -13.28
CA GLY A 333 -13.86 1.24 -12.66
C GLY A 333 -14.91 1.74 -13.65
N PHE A 334 -15.80 2.61 -13.18
CA PHE A 334 -16.94 3.12 -13.97
C PHE A 334 -16.52 3.75 -15.31
N GLU A 335 -15.39 4.45 -15.34
CA GLU A 335 -14.89 5.16 -16.52
C GLU A 335 -14.28 4.23 -17.57
N ASN A 336 -13.81 3.05 -17.17
CA ASN A 336 -13.14 2.11 -18.06
C ASN A 336 -13.56 0.66 -17.82
N ARG A 337 -14.87 0.41 -17.80
CA ARG A 337 -15.47 -0.90 -17.50
C ARG A 337 -15.01 -2.05 -18.40
N ARG A 338 -14.42 -1.75 -19.56
CA ARG A 338 -13.91 -2.74 -20.51
C ARG A 338 -12.48 -3.18 -20.21
N ASN A 339 -11.78 -2.49 -19.31
CA ASN A 339 -10.44 -2.86 -18.91
C ASN A 339 -10.48 -4.04 -17.95
N VAL A 340 -10.48 -5.23 -18.51
CA VAL A 340 -10.45 -6.49 -17.78
C VAL A 340 -9.52 -7.46 -18.50
N VAL A 341 -9.11 -8.51 -17.81
CA VAL A 341 -8.33 -9.59 -18.41
C VAL A 341 -9.10 -10.28 -19.54
N SER A 342 -8.40 -10.54 -20.64
CA SER A 342 -8.94 -11.26 -21.80
C SER A 342 -8.90 -12.76 -21.55
N ILE A 343 -9.81 -13.25 -20.70
CA ILE A 343 -9.94 -14.65 -20.30
C ILE A 343 -11.34 -15.19 -20.61
N GLY A 344 -11.39 -16.33 -21.29
CA GLY A 344 -12.63 -17.05 -21.60
C GLY A 344 -13.11 -17.88 -20.41
N GLY A 345 -14.41 -18.11 -20.32
CA GLY A 345 -15.00 -19.03 -19.34
C GLY A 345 -16.51 -19.00 -19.38
N ALA A 346 -17.14 -19.63 -18.39
CA ALA A 346 -18.57 -19.90 -18.41
C ALA A 346 -19.48 -18.67 -18.22
N PHE A 347 -18.95 -17.54 -17.73
CA PHE A 347 -19.72 -16.32 -17.51
C PHE A 347 -19.53 -15.31 -18.65
N SER A 348 -20.62 -14.73 -19.15
CA SER A 348 -20.58 -13.58 -20.05
C SER A 348 -20.10 -12.31 -19.33
N LEU A 349 -19.63 -11.30 -20.07
CA LEU A 349 -19.21 -10.00 -19.49
C LEU A 349 -20.34 -9.25 -18.77
N VAL A 350 -21.60 -9.62 -19.02
CA VAL A 350 -22.76 -9.06 -18.30
C VAL A 350 -22.88 -9.70 -16.91
N GLU A 351 -22.64 -11.02 -16.80
CA GLU A 351 -22.76 -11.78 -15.55
C GLU A 351 -21.52 -11.63 -14.64
N ASP A 352 -20.37 -11.41 -15.25
CA ASP A 352 -19.09 -11.20 -14.57
C ASP A 352 -18.29 -10.08 -15.23
N PRO A 353 -18.69 -8.81 -15.02
CA PRO A 353 -18.05 -7.65 -15.65
C PRO A 353 -16.61 -7.43 -15.21
N SER A 354 -16.19 -8.00 -14.07
CA SER A 354 -14.82 -7.92 -13.56
C SER A 354 -13.89 -9.02 -14.09
N ARG A 355 -14.46 -10.12 -14.61
CA ARG A 355 -13.79 -11.41 -14.87
C ARG A 355 -13.34 -12.18 -13.62
N PHE A 356 -13.58 -11.69 -12.40
CA PHE A 356 -13.12 -12.35 -11.17
C PHE A 356 -13.81 -13.69 -10.90
N LYS A 357 -15.11 -13.83 -11.23
CA LYS A 357 -15.80 -15.13 -11.11
C LYS A 357 -15.23 -16.14 -12.10
N THR A 358 -14.94 -15.68 -13.31
CA THR A 358 -14.32 -16.47 -14.37
C THR A 358 -12.94 -16.97 -13.95
N VAL A 359 -12.06 -16.06 -13.50
CA VAL A 359 -10.74 -16.41 -12.96
C VAL A 359 -10.89 -17.40 -11.79
N HIS A 360 -11.81 -17.15 -10.87
CA HIS A 360 -12.02 -18.02 -9.72
C HIS A 360 -12.46 -19.43 -10.11
N CYS A 361 -13.40 -19.59 -11.05
CA CYS A 361 -13.85 -20.91 -11.48
C CYS A 361 -12.82 -21.68 -12.31
N LEU A 362 -11.89 -20.98 -12.97
CA LEU A 362 -10.77 -21.63 -13.64
C LEU A 362 -9.71 -22.13 -12.64
N LEU A 363 -9.48 -21.39 -11.56
CA LEU A 363 -8.56 -21.78 -10.48
C LEU A 363 -9.16 -22.82 -9.52
N TYR A 364 -10.46 -22.73 -9.27
CA TYR A 364 -11.19 -23.50 -8.25
C TYR A 364 -12.51 -24.05 -8.83
N PRO A 365 -12.45 -24.96 -9.83
CA PRO A 365 -13.63 -25.46 -10.54
C PRO A 365 -14.61 -26.25 -9.65
N GLU A 366 -14.17 -26.69 -8.49
CA GLU A 366 -14.97 -27.39 -7.48
C GLU A 366 -15.91 -26.48 -6.69
N THR A 367 -15.79 -25.15 -6.85
CA THR A 367 -16.62 -24.20 -6.11
C THR A 367 -18.09 -24.32 -6.53
N ASP A 368 -19.01 -24.54 -5.58
CA ASP A 368 -20.40 -24.94 -5.84
C ASP A 368 -21.21 -24.05 -6.82
N TRP A 369 -20.92 -22.76 -6.88
CA TRP A 369 -21.61 -21.82 -7.75
C TRP A 369 -20.95 -21.68 -9.14
N CYS A 370 -19.82 -22.34 -9.37
CA CYS A 370 -19.20 -22.39 -10.69
C CYS A 370 -20.07 -23.22 -11.63
N PRO A 371 -20.31 -22.75 -12.86
CA PRO A 371 -21.04 -23.53 -13.84
C PRO A 371 -20.32 -24.86 -14.07
N SER A 372 -21.02 -25.97 -13.87
CA SER A 372 -20.52 -27.28 -14.23
C SER A 372 -20.09 -27.22 -15.69
N LYS A 373 -18.93 -27.77 -16.04
CA LYS A 373 -18.60 -27.99 -17.46
C LYS A 373 -19.72 -28.84 -18.03
N ALA A 374 -20.65 -28.24 -18.76
CA ALA A 374 -21.53 -28.99 -19.62
C ALA A 374 -20.58 -29.75 -20.54
N HIS A 375 -20.52 -31.07 -20.37
CA HIS A 375 -19.88 -31.95 -21.33
C HIS A 375 -20.59 -31.69 -22.66
N HIS A 376 -19.96 -30.89 -23.52
CA HIS A 376 -20.28 -30.84 -24.93
C HIS A 376 -19.51 -31.94 -25.65
#